data_AF-A0A1C2Y4M6-F1
#
_entry.id   AF-A0A1C2Y4M6-F1
#
_cell.length_a   1.000
_cell.length_b   1.000
_cell.length_c   1.000
_cell.angle_alpha   90.00
_cell.angle_beta   90.00
_cell.angle_gamma   90.00
#
_symmetry.space_group_name_H-M   'P 1'
#
loop_
_entity.id
_entity.type
_entity.pdbx_description
1 polymer ?
#
loop_
_entity_poly.entity_id
_entity_poly.type
_entity_poly.pdbx_seq_one_letter_code
_entity_poly.pdbx_strand_id
1 'polypeptide(L)'
;MKYDKPTLAILMGALSTIPHEIITRVLATFGFAKYSVYQLTSFMITLDRPNVLLGALCSIILGGVISLIFYYALKLLDFDYLMIKSIGFSLFNWLMLEVIFMWLIEGRGLIPHRPINDYYSEMFGTIAFGISLGLLFRNYLFKDYKKI
;
A
#
# COMPACT_ATOMS: atom_id res chain seq x y z
N MET A 1 -19.56 22.66 3.05
CA MET A 1 -19.36 21.19 3.04
C MET A 1 -18.14 20.85 3.88
N LYS A 2 -18.32 20.28 5.08
CA LYS A 2 -17.22 19.65 5.81
C LYS A 2 -16.75 18.48 4.94
N TYR A 3 -15.50 18.47 4.49
CA TYR A 3 -14.94 17.32 3.80
C TYR A 3 -15.16 16.07 4.65
N ASP A 4 -15.77 15.04 4.07
CA ASP A 4 -16.00 13.77 4.75
C ASP A 4 -14.64 13.13 5.01
N LYS A 5 -14.19 13.16 6.28
CA LYS A 5 -12.86 12.67 6.70
C LYS A 5 -12.56 11.23 6.20
N PRO A 6 -13.51 10.27 6.24
CA PRO A 6 -13.40 8.99 5.57
C PRO A 6 -13.05 9.09 4.08
N THR A 7 -13.78 9.88 3.30
CA THR A 7 -13.51 10.09 1.87
C THR A 7 -12.11 10.66 1.64
N LEU A 8 -11.69 11.60 2.49
CA LEU A 8 -10.35 12.18 2.42
C LEU A 8 -9.26 11.14 2.75
N ALA A 9 -9.50 10.26 3.73
CA ALA A 9 -8.59 9.17 4.05
C ALA A 9 -8.44 8.20 2.87
N ILE A 10 -9.53 7.80 2.22
CA ILE A 10 -9.50 6.95 1.03
C ILE A 10 -8.62 7.58 -0.06
N LEU A 11 -8.83 8.87 -0.36
CA LEU A 11 -8.05 9.59 -1.36
C LEU A 11 -6.55 9.63 -1.02
N MET A 12 -6.20 9.82 0.25
CA MET A 12 -4.80 9.80 0.70
C MET A 12 -4.15 8.42 0.57
N GLY A 13 -4.93 7.37 0.82
CA GLY A 13 -4.50 5.98 0.58
C GLY A 13 -4.22 5.73 -0.90
N ALA A 14 -5.17 6.12 -1.75
CA ALA A 14 -5.04 6.04 -3.21
C ALA A 14 -3.80 6.79 -3.72
N LEU A 15 -3.52 8.00 -3.21
CA LEU A 15 -2.33 8.76 -3.61
C LEU A 15 -1.02 8.15 -3.08
N SER A 16 -1.07 7.47 -1.93
CA SER A 16 0.10 6.82 -1.32
C SER A 16 0.59 5.61 -2.10
N THR A 17 -0.21 5.06 -3.01
CA THR A 17 0.23 3.98 -3.91
C THR A 17 1.24 4.48 -4.95
N ILE A 18 1.25 5.79 -5.25
CA ILE A 18 2.17 6.37 -6.24
C ILE A 18 3.63 6.27 -5.75
N PRO A 19 4.00 6.74 -4.55
CA PRO A 19 5.33 6.50 -3.98
C PRO A 19 5.72 5.02 -3.91
N HIS A 20 4.77 4.14 -3.55
CA HIS A 20 4.99 2.68 -3.52
C HIS A 20 5.40 2.15 -4.90
N GLU A 21 4.64 2.50 -5.94
CA GLU A 21 4.96 2.10 -7.32
C GLU A 21 6.28 2.69 -7.79
N ILE A 22 6.57 3.96 -7.47
CA ILE A 22 7.84 4.58 -7.86
C ILE A 22 9.02 3.77 -7.29
N ILE A 23 8.99 3.44 -6.00
CA ILE A 23 10.06 2.67 -5.35
C ILE A 23 10.17 1.26 -5.95
N THR A 24 9.06 0.53 -6.06
CA THR A 24 9.09 -0.85 -6.57
C THR A 24 9.46 -0.92 -8.04
N ARG A 25 9.03 0.06 -8.86
CA ARG A 25 9.43 0.17 -10.27
C ARG A 25 10.90 0.51 -10.42
N VAL A 26 11.45 1.38 -9.57
CA VAL A 26 12.90 1.66 -9.55
C VAL A 26 13.66 0.37 -9.23
N LEU A 27 13.28 -0.35 -8.18
CA LEU A 27 13.91 -1.63 -7.81
C LEU A 27 13.81 -2.68 -8.92
N ALA A 28 12.66 -2.76 -9.60
CA ALA A 28 12.49 -3.64 -10.74
C ALA A 28 13.37 -3.25 -11.94
N THR A 29 13.51 -1.95 -12.21
CA THR A 29 14.37 -1.43 -13.29
C THR A 29 15.85 -1.76 -13.06
N PHE A 30 16.30 -1.76 -11.82
CA PHE A 30 17.66 -2.16 -11.43
C PHE A 30 17.84 -3.68 -11.30
N GLY A 31 16.81 -4.48 -11.57
CA GLY A 31 16.87 -5.94 -11.52
C GLY A 31 16.81 -6.53 -10.11
N PHE A 32 16.52 -5.73 -9.07
CA PHE A 32 16.31 -6.23 -7.72
C PHE A 32 14.97 -6.94 -7.57
N ALA A 33 13.97 -6.60 -8.40
CA ALA A 33 12.68 -7.27 -8.42
C ALA A 33 12.27 -7.59 -9.87
N LYS A 34 11.42 -8.60 -10.03
CA LYS A 34 10.85 -8.98 -11.32
C LYS A 34 9.64 -8.13 -11.68
N TYR A 35 8.85 -7.74 -10.68
CA TYR A 35 7.61 -6.99 -10.85
C TYR A 35 7.57 -5.75 -9.95
N SER A 36 6.99 -4.66 -10.44
CA SER A 36 6.56 -3.54 -9.59
C SER A 36 5.23 -3.86 -8.91
N VAL A 37 4.85 -3.09 -7.89
CA VAL A 37 3.60 -3.35 -7.13
C VAL A 37 2.37 -3.29 -8.04
N TYR A 38 2.33 -2.41 -9.03
CA TYR A 38 1.20 -2.37 -9.97
C TYR A 38 1.19 -3.62 -10.86
N GLN A 39 2.34 -4.05 -11.38
CA GLN A 39 2.39 -5.30 -12.14
C GLN A 39 1.94 -6.48 -11.29
N LEU A 40 2.40 -6.54 -10.03
CA LEU A 40 2.07 -7.61 -9.10
C LEU A 40 0.58 -7.64 -8.77
N THR A 41 0.01 -6.49 -8.39
CA THR A 41 -1.41 -6.38 -8.03
C THR A 41 -2.32 -6.76 -9.20
N SER A 42 -1.89 -6.53 -10.45
CA SER A 42 -2.67 -6.92 -11.63
C SER A 42 -2.92 -8.43 -11.74
N PHE A 43 -2.01 -9.26 -11.19
CA PHE A 43 -2.17 -10.72 -11.19
C PHE A 43 -3.36 -11.20 -10.38
N MET A 44 -3.89 -10.38 -9.47
CA MET A 44 -5.15 -10.68 -8.77
C MET A 44 -6.34 -10.85 -9.74
N ILE A 45 -6.24 -10.28 -10.95
CA ILE A 45 -7.28 -10.34 -11.97
C ILE A 45 -6.79 -11.12 -13.19
N THR A 46 -5.59 -10.82 -13.69
CA THR A 46 -5.12 -11.40 -14.96
C THR A 46 -4.53 -12.78 -14.83
N LEU A 47 -4.07 -13.17 -13.63
CA LEU A 47 -3.39 -14.42 -13.30
C LEU A 47 -2.07 -14.69 -14.04
N ASP A 48 -1.90 -14.33 -15.31
CA ASP A 48 -0.68 -14.67 -16.08
C ASP A 48 -0.06 -13.47 -16.82
N ARG A 49 -0.74 -12.33 -16.84
CA ARG A 49 -0.36 -11.16 -17.65
C ARG A 49 -0.17 -9.91 -16.80
N PRO A 50 1.07 -9.47 -16.53
CA PRO A 50 1.29 -8.25 -15.77
C PRO A 50 0.78 -7.05 -16.59
N ASN A 51 -0.12 -6.26 -15.99
CA ASN A 51 -0.68 -5.06 -16.60
C ASN A 51 -0.65 -3.89 -15.61
N VAL A 52 0.20 -2.90 -15.90
CA VAL A 52 0.44 -1.75 -15.01
C VAL A 52 -0.83 -0.93 -14.78
N LEU A 53 -1.67 -0.74 -15.80
CA LEU A 53 -2.86 0.11 -15.68
C LEU A 53 -3.93 -0.56 -14.82
N LEU A 54 -4.20 -1.84 -15.07
CA LEU A 54 -5.13 -2.62 -14.26
C LEU A 54 -4.63 -2.75 -12.82
N GLY A 55 -3.33 -3.00 -12.68
CA GLY A 55 -2.61 -2.95 -11.43
C GLY A 55 -2.82 -1.68 -10.65
N ALA A 56 -2.60 -0.52 -11.28
CA ALA A 56 -2.78 0.79 -10.67
C ALA A 56 -4.20 0.97 -10.13
N LEU A 57 -5.23 0.59 -10.90
CA LEU A 57 -6.62 0.67 -10.44
C LEU A 57 -6.86 -0.22 -9.20
N CYS A 58 -6.36 -1.44 -9.21
CA CYS A 58 -6.49 -2.36 -8.09
C CYS A 58 -5.74 -1.84 -6.86
N SER A 59 -4.51 -1.37 -7.03
CA SER A 59 -3.69 -0.82 -5.95
C SER A 59 -4.33 0.43 -5.37
N ILE A 60 -4.90 1.32 -6.19
CA ILE A 60 -5.63 2.52 -5.73
C ILE A 60 -6.81 2.13 -4.83
N ILE A 61 -7.60 1.13 -5.24
CA ILE A 61 -8.72 0.63 -4.45
C ILE A 61 -8.22 0.03 -3.13
N LEU A 62 -7.23 -0.87 -3.19
CA LEU A 62 -6.64 -1.50 -2.00
C LEU A 62 -6.04 -0.47 -1.04
N GLY A 63 -5.23 0.47 -1.55
CA GLY A 63 -4.63 1.55 -0.78
C GLY A 63 -5.67 2.44 -0.12
N GLY A 64 -6.76 2.74 -0.84
CA GLY A 64 -7.90 3.47 -0.29
C GLY A 64 -8.60 2.72 0.86
N VAL A 65 -8.85 1.42 0.69
CA VAL A 65 -9.46 0.55 1.72
C VAL A 65 -8.55 0.45 2.95
N ILE A 66 -7.25 0.19 2.77
CA ILE A 66 -6.28 0.11 3.88
C ILE A 66 -6.22 1.43 4.64
N SER A 67 -6.13 2.54 3.93
CA SER A 67 -6.12 3.86 4.55
C SER A 67 -7.40 4.15 5.34
N LEU A 68 -8.56 3.74 4.82
CA LEU A 68 -9.82 3.87 5.54
C LEU A 68 -9.84 3.05 6.83
N ILE A 69 -9.37 1.79 6.78
CA ILE A 69 -9.24 0.94 7.97
C ILE A 69 -8.29 1.61 8.98
N PHE A 70 -7.15 2.12 8.50
CA PHE A 70 -6.19 2.82 9.36
C PHE A 70 -6.80 4.05 10.04
N TYR A 71 -7.57 4.85 9.30
CA TYR A 71 -8.27 6.01 9.83
C TYR A 71 -9.20 5.65 11.00
N TYR A 72 -9.95 4.54 10.88
CA TYR A 72 -10.79 4.08 11.98
C TYR A 72 -9.97 3.47 13.12
N ALA A 73 -8.89 2.76 12.83
CA ALA A 73 -8.00 2.20 13.85
C ALA A 73 -7.36 3.32 14.70
N LEU A 74 -7.03 4.46 14.11
CA LEU A 74 -6.49 5.62 14.83
C LEU A 74 -7.47 6.22 15.86
N LYS A 75 -8.78 5.97 15.74
CA LYS A 75 -9.75 6.38 16.78
C LYS A 75 -9.59 5.57 18.07
N LEU A 76 -9.01 4.38 17.99
CA LEU A 76 -8.74 3.50 19.13
C LEU A 76 -7.30 3.62 19.63
N LEU A 77 -6.37 3.90 18.72
CA LEU A 77 -4.93 3.90 18.99
C LEU A 77 -4.36 5.29 19.31
N ASP A 78 -5.18 6.35 19.28
CA ASP A 78 -4.74 7.75 19.34
C ASP A 78 -3.79 8.18 18.21
N PHE A 79 -3.55 9.50 18.10
CA PHE A 79 -2.80 10.13 17.01
C PHE A 79 -1.29 10.31 17.29
N ASP A 80 -0.81 9.89 18.45
CA ASP A 80 0.61 9.90 18.80
C ASP A 80 1.41 8.95 17.88
N TYR A 81 2.67 9.30 17.62
CA TYR A 81 3.58 8.56 16.74
C TYR A 81 2.97 8.13 15.39
N LEU A 82 2.09 8.97 14.81
CA LEU A 82 1.33 8.69 13.59
C LEU A 82 2.20 8.13 12.44
N MET A 83 3.42 8.64 12.28
CA MET A 83 4.35 8.17 11.25
C MET A 83 4.75 6.71 11.45
N ILE A 84 5.13 6.35 12.69
CA ILE A 84 5.54 4.99 13.05
C ILE A 84 4.34 4.04 12.94
N LYS A 85 3.18 4.46 13.44
CA LYS A 85 1.93 3.68 13.32
C LYS A 85 1.55 3.44 11.86
N SER A 86 1.69 4.45 11.01
CA SER A 86 1.38 4.34 9.58
C SER A 86 2.29 3.34 8.87
N ILE A 87 3.59 3.36 9.15
CA ILE A 87 4.56 2.39 8.61
C ILE A 87 4.29 0.98 9.15
N GLY A 88 4.07 0.83 10.45
CA GLY A 88 3.78 -0.47 11.06
C GLY A 88 2.46 -1.06 10.54
N PHE A 89 1.43 -0.23 10.40
CA PHE A 89 0.14 -0.62 9.86
C PHE A 89 0.24 -0.99 8.38
N SER A 90 0.98 -0.23 7.56
CA SER A 90 1.17 -0.58 6.15
C SER A 90 1.90 -1.91 6.00
N LEU A 91 3.01 -2.11 6.72
CA LEU A 91 3.77 -3.37 6.72
C LEU A 91 2.90 -4.56 7.12
N PHE A 92 2.11 -4.42 8.19
CA PHE A 92 1.23 -5.49 8.64
C PHE A 92 0.15 -5.84 7.59
N ASN A 93 -0.54 -4.84 7.04
CA ASN A 93 -1.60 -5.10 6.06
C ASN A 93 -1.05 -5.67 4.76
N TRP A 94 0.08 -5.16 4.28
CA TRP A 94 0.68 -5.67 3.04
C TRP A 94 1.23 -7.09 3.24
N LEU A 95 1.80 -7.41 4.40
CA LEU A 95 2.16 -8.79 4.75
C LEU A 95 0.94 -9.73 4.77
N MET A 96 -0.18 -9.29 5.34
CA MET A 96 -1.42 -10.08 5.33
C MET A 96 -1.93 -10.31 3.90
N LEU A 97 -1.93 -9.27 3.07
CA LEU A 97 -2.31 -9.39 1.65
C LEU A 97 -1.36 -10.31 0.89
N GLU A 98 -0.07 -10.25 1.18
CA GLU A 98 0.94 -11.11 0.57
C GLU A 98 0.70 -12.59 0.92
N VAL A 99 0.42 -12.89 2.19
CA VAL A 99 0.05 -14.25 2.62
C VAL A 99 -1.22 -14.75 1.91
N ILE A 100 -2.23 -13.88 1.77
CA ILE A 100 -3.47 -14.21 1.05
C ILE A 100 -3.18 -14.45 -0.44
N PHE A 101 -2.39 -13.59 -1.06
CA PHE A 101 -2.01 -13.68 -2.47
C PHE A 101 -1.20 -14.96 -2.74
N MET A 102 -0.23 -15.25 -1.88
CA MET A 102 0.55 -16.49 -1.93
C MET A 102 -0.35 -17.71 -1.77
N TRP A 103 -1.32 -17.70 -0.86
CA TRP A 103 -2.17 -18.86 -0.63
C TRP A 103 -3.20 -19.09 -1.74
N LEU A 104 -3.79 -18.02 -2.28
CA LEU A 104 -4.87 -18.10 -3.26
C LEU A 104 -4.38 -18.21 -4.71
N ILE A 105 -3.23 -17.62 -5.05
CA ILE A 105 -2.77 -17.48 -6.43
C ILE A 105 -1.45 -18.23 -6.62
N GLU A 106 -0.39 -17.83 -5.91
CA GLU A 106 0.95 -18.38 -6.13
C GLU A 106 1.08 -19.86 -5.73
N GLY A 107 0.60 -20.23 -4.55
CA GLY A 107 0.64 -21.58 -4.00
C GLY A 107 -0.29 -22.56 -4.72
N ARG A 108 -1.23 -22.05 -5.53
CA ARG A 108 -2.04 -22.86 -6.45
C ARG A 108 -1.39 -23.04 -7.83
N GLY A 109 -0.21 -22.46 -8.05
CA GLY A 109 0.50 -22.50 -9.33
C GLY A 109 -0.17 -21.70 -10.44
N LEU A 110 -1.04 -20.73 -10.09
CA LEU A 110 -1.67 -19.85 -11.09
C LEU A 110 -0.67 -18.83 -11.67
N ILE A 111 0.35 -18.48 -10.89
CA ILE A 111 1.53 -17.72 -11.33
C ILE A 111 2.80 -18.52 -11.05
N PRO A 112 3.91 -18.28 -11.78
CA PRO A 112 5.21 -18.82 -11.41
C PRO A 112 5.68 -18.24 -10.06
N HIS A 113 6.40 -19.05 -9.29
CA HIS A 113 6.99 -18.62 -8.03
C HIS A 113 7.92 -17.42 -8.21
N ARG A 114 7.76 -16.44 -7.32
CA ARG A 114 8.55 -15.21 -7.37
C ARG A 114 9.88 -15.37 -6.64
N PRO A 115 10.94 -14.70 -7.09
CA PRO A 115 12.18 -14.65 -6.35
C PRO A 115 11.98 -13.95 -5.00
N ILE A 116 12.75 -14.35 -3.99
CA ILE A 116 12.64 -13.78 -2.64
C ILE A 116 12.82 -12.25 -2.62
N ASN A 117 13.56 -11.71 -3.59
CA ASN A 117 13.82 -10.28 -3.70
C ASN A 117 12.56 -9.46 -4.02
N ASP A 118 11.54 -10.04 -4.66
CA ASP A 118 10.26 -9.36 -4.92
C ASP A 118 9.57 -8.98 -3.61
N TYR A 119 9.63 -9.87 -2.61
CA TYR A 119 9.06 -9.63 -1.29
C TYR A 119 9.77 -8.48 -0.56
N TYR A 120 11.11 -8.41 -0.64
CA TYR A 120 11.87 -7.30 -0.07
C TYR A 120 11.55 -5.97 -0.78
N SER A 121 11.43 -6.00 -2.10
CA SER A 121 11.02 -4.83 -2.89
C SER A 121 9.66 -4.30 -2.44
N GLU A 122 8.69 -5.20 -2.24
CA GLU A 122 7.37 -4.85 -1.71
C GLU A 122 7.44 -4.31 -0.28
N MET A 123 8.29 -4.85 0.59
CA MET A 123 8.50 -4.29 1.94
C MET A 123 9.02 -2.85 1.87
N PHE A 124 10.01 -2.56 1.02
CA PHE A 124 10.51 -1.19 0.81
C PHE A 124 9.43 -0.26 0.25
N GLY A 125 8.66 -0.73 -0.74
CA GLY A 125 7.52 0.01 -1.29
C GLY A 125 6.45 0.31 -0.24
N THR A 126 6.16 -0.66 0.63
CA THR A 126 5.17 -0.54 1.71
C THR A 126 5.58 0.45 2.79
N ILE A 127 6.89 0.56 3.06
CA ILE A 127 7.42 1.62 3.93
C ILE A 127 7.19 2.99 3.29
N ALA A 128 7.45 3.12 1.97
CA ALA A 128 7.19 4.37 1.26
C ALA A 128 5.71 4.76 1.28
N PHE A 129 4.80 3.78 1.08
CA PHE A 129 3.35 3.97 1.25
C PHE A 129 3.01 4.45 2.66
N GLY A 130 3.56 3.80 3.70
CA GLY A 130 3.30 4.15 5.10
C GLY A 130 3.79 5.56 5.45
N ILE A 131 4.97 5.95 4.94
CA ILE A 131 5.53 7.31 5.10
C ILE A 131 4.62 8.33 4.42
N SER A 132 4.25 8.11 3.15
CA SER A 132 3.41 9.06 2.41
C SER A 132 2.03 9.19 3.05
N LEU A 133 1.42 8.09 3.47
CA LEU A 133 0.11 8.09 4.13
C LEU A 133 0.17 8.85 5.45
N GLY A 134 1.19 8.59 6.27
CA GLY A 134 1.38 9.27 7.55
C GLY A 134 1.61 10.78 7.38
N LEU A 135 2.36 11.20 6.36
CA LEU A 135 2.56 12.62 6.04
C LEU A 135 1.26 13.27 5.59
N LEU A 136 0.48 12.60 4.73
CA LEU A 136 -0.80 13.10 4.24
C LEU A 136 -1.82 13.24 5.38
N PHE A 137 -1.96 12.21 6.22
CA PHE A 137 -2.84 12.25 7.38
C PHE A 137 -2.45 13.38 8.34
N ARG A 138 -1.15 13.54 8.63
CA ARG A 138 -0.65 14.60 9.52
C ARG A 138 -0.95 15.99 8.99
N ASN A 139 -0.77 16.22 7.70
CA ASN A 139 -0.82 17.56 7.12
C ASN A 139 -2.24 18.01 6.74
N TYR A 140 -3.12 17.08 6.40
CA TYR A 140 -4.42 17.39 5.81
C TYR A 140 -5.62 16.84 6.59
N LEU A 141 -5.47 15.71 7.30
CA LEU A 141 -6.58 15.09 8.04
C LEU A 141 -6.59 15.51 9.52
N PHE A 142 -5.41 15.60 10.13
CA PHE A 142 -5.20 15.88 11.56
C PHE A 142 -4.42 17.17 11.82
N LYS A 143 -4.53 18.15 10.90
CA LYS A 143 -3.80 19.42 10.95
C LYS A 143 -3.92 20.15 12.29
N ASP A 144 -5.07 20.06 12.96
CA ASP A 144 -5.36 20.74 14.22
C ASP A 144 -4.73 20.08 15.47
N TYR A 145 -4.30 18.81 15.37
CA TYR A 145 -3.64 18.09 16.48
C TYR A 145 -2.16 18.50 16.66
N LYS A 146 -1.61 19.36 15.80
CA LYS A 146 -0.26 19.96 15.94
C LYS A 146 -0.17 21.05 17.01
N LYS A 147 -1.25 21.34 17.76
CA LYS A 147 -1.21 22.24 18.92
C LYS A 147 -0.95 21.45 20.21
N ILE A 148 0.26 20.91 20.35
CA ILE A 148 0.88 20.60 21.65
C ILE A 148 2.32 21.07 21.57
#